data_AF-A0A7X8B5J9-F1
#
_entry.id   AF-A0A7X8B5J9-F1
#
_cell.length_a   1.000
_cell.length_b   1.000
_cell.length_c   1.000
_cell.angle_alpha   90.00
_cell.angle_beta   90.00
_cell.angle_gamma   90.00
#
_symmetry.space_group_name_H-M   'P 1'
#
loop_
_entity.id
_entity.type
_entity.pdbx_description
1 polymer ?
#
loop_
_entity_poly.entity_id
_entity_poly.type
_entity_poly.pdbx_seq_one_letter_code
_entity_poly.pdbx_strand_id
1 'polypeptide(L)'
;MRERWPVTLGDDAPAVRRQGRPRRVRVSAHPGESLWTLWAEDDPVYRILRIEGATLHTTSVPTAAATVITSPWIRSRSGHRAVRRDGDWTVGPLVYGVWPQEWTDFEAAFPEDEVDAVWWSDGVHGVMSVWGGAGARPEAMMAPQLQGTGPGETVTLTLTVSGPEFPRPVAGTAASLKRVISVRRRLGGTRSPLPVAAAPAAPRVTVKEATGRILLGAGSHALELAPEAGLIRWAHRDTPILTSPYPASAPLGPLVSHRVAAWCASTRRRDHDDQGFEWVDDTHALPWAGAEGIGTGWTVEPIDESTMRFSVTATQGDDVAIFATPAVRAGVPVVVQVDGKLWRIGESGLRWRAWVDQAALELASGKALLIAPVAGAETEVFLRKEPTGLLVAIVGRAGSRLVADLTALESSAQAELALGSPGGARG
;
A
#
# COMPACT_ATOMS: atom_id res chain seq x y z
N MET A 1 -5.77 -15.96 17.46
CA MET A 1 -4.47 -15.36 17.81
C MET A 1 -3.47 -16.48 18.05
N ARG A 2 -2.27 -16.44 17.47
CA ARG A 2 -1.14 -17.22 18.00
C ARG A 2 -0.22 -16.21 18.68
N GLU A 3 0.48 -16.55 19.74
CA GLU A 3 1.38 -15.60 20.41
C GLU A 3 2.82 -16.13 20.32
N ARG A 4 3.79 -15.26 20.00
CA ARG A 4 5.21 -15.63 20.08
C ARG A 4 5.68 -15.49 21.51
N TRP A 5 6.42 -16.49 21.98
CA TRP A 5 7.10 -16.47 23.29
C TRP A 5 8.01 -15.24 23.37
N PRO A 6 8.07 -14.53 24.53
CA PRO A 6 8.91 -13.35 24.66
C PRO A 6 10.38 -13.75 24.58
N VAL A 7 11.23 -12.81 24.21
CA VAL A 7 12.67 -13.03 24.08
C VAL A 7 13.43 -11.96 24.84
N THR A 8 14.57 -12.30 25.43
CA THR A 8 15.47 -11.31 26.00
C THR A 8 16.21 -10.54 24.93
N LEU A 9 16.38 -9.23 25.13
CA LEU A 9 17.34 -8.44 24.38
C LEU A 9 18.76 -8.97 24.71
N GLY A 10 19.54 -9.31 23.68
CA GLY A 10 20.94 -9.73 23.80
C GLY A 10 21.80 -9.02 22.76
N ASP A 11 23.09 -9.37 22.69
CA ASP A 11 24.09 -8.64 21.87
C ASP A 11 23.89 -8.74 20.35
N ASP A 12 23.08 -9.70 19.86
CA ASP A 12 22.80 -9.92 18.44
C ASP A 12 21.40 -9.44 18.01
N ALA A 13 21.30 -8.98 16.75
CA ALA A 13 20.10 -8.35 16.19
C ALA A 13 18.82 -9.23 16.22
N PRO A 14 17.62 -8.65 16.43
CA PRO A 14 16.35 -9.38 16.57
C PRO A 14 15.97 -10.28 15.38
N ALA A 15 16.50 -10.00 14.17
CA ALA A 15 16.18 -10.71 12.94
C ALA A 15 16.67 -12.18 12.93
N VAL A 16 17.70 -12.52 13.71
CA VAL A 16 18.30 -13.87 13.74
C VAL A 16 17.45 -14.86 14.57
N ARG A 17 16.57 -14.37 15.46
CA ARG A 17 15.74 -15.21 16.34
C ARG A 17 14.45 -15.73 15.70
N ARG A 18 14.34 -15.77 14.37
CA ARG A 18 13.15 -16.39 13.73
C ARG A 18 13.01 -17.88 14.07
N GLN A 19 14.06 -18.58 14.49
CA GLN A 19 13.99 -19.97 14.94
C GLN A 19 15.09 -20.28 15.97
N GLY A 20 14.96 -19.80 17.21
CA GLY A 20 15.66 -20.45 18.32
C GLY A 20 15.25 -21.93 18.44
N ARG A 21 16.03 -22.75 19.15
CA ARG A 21 15.67 -24.16 19.42
C ARG A 21 14.20 -24.21 19.91
N PRO A 22 13.37 -25.16 19.41
CA PRO A 22 11.99 -25.31 19.88
C PRO A 22 11.96 -25.37 21.41
N ARG A 23 11.28 -24.42 22.04
CA ARG A 23 11.17 -24.36 23.50
C ARG A 23 9.94 -25.14 23.94
N ARG A 24 10.08 -25.97 24.97
CA ARG A 24 8.94 -26.64 25.59
C ARG A 24 8.30 -25.70 26.60
N VAL A 25 7.23 -25.03 26.17
CA VAL A 25 6.43 -24.17 27.06
C VAL A 25 5.57 -25.05 27.97
N ARG A 26 5.63 -24.79 29.27
CA ARG A 26 4.77 -25.38 30.30
C ARG A 26 3.70 -24.36 30.71
N VAL A 27 2.54 -24.85 31.12
CA VAL A 27 1.38 -24.04 31.49
C VAL A 27 0.82 -24.56 32.81
N SER A 28 0.52 -23.66 33.74
CA SER A 28 -0.25 -23.93 34.96
C SER A 28 -1.50 -23.08 34.93
N ALA A 29 -2.67 -23.71 34.97
CA ALA A 29 -3.95 -23.02 35.16
C ALA A 29 -4.20 -22.84 36.66
N HIS A 30 -4.70 -21.67 37.06
CA HIS A 30 -5.13 -21.42 38.44
C HIS A 30 -6.60 -21.86 38.59
N PRO A 31 -6.90 -22.88 39.42
CA PRO A 31 -8.26 -23.41 39.52
C PRO A 31 -9.28 -22.35 39.94
N GLY A 32 -10.40 -22.28 39.23
CA GLY A 32 -11.48 -21.32 39.53
C GLY A 32 -11.26 -19.91 38.98
N GLU A 33 -10.11 -19.64 38.36
CA GLU A 33 -9.77 -18.36 37.76
C GLU A 33 -9.52 -18.50 36.25
N SER A 34 -9.83 -17.45 35.48
CA SER A 34 -9.42 -17.35 34.08
C SER A 34 -7.98 -16.84 34.00
N LEU A 35 -7.06 -17.53 34.68
CA LEU A 35 -5.66 -17.16 34.89
C LEU A 35 -4.73 -18.34 34.61
N TRP A 36 -3.67 -18.09 33.84
CA TRP A 36 -2.65 -19.08 33.51
C TRP A 36 -1.25 -18.50 33.69
N THR A 37 -0.35 -19.30 34.24
CA THR A 37 1.09 -19.01 34.28
C THR A 37 1.79 -19.89 33.26
N LEU A 38 2.60 -19.29 32.39
CA LEU A 38 3.37 -19.97 31.37
C LEU A 38 4.86 -19.74 31.62
N TRP A 39 5.67 -20.77 31.42
CA TRP A 39 7.13 -20.67 31.50
C TRP A 39 7.78 -21.66 30.54
N ALA A 40 9.04 -21.41 30.18
CA ALA A 40 9.88 -22.37 29.47
C ALA A 40 11.11 -22.68 30.34
N GLU A 41 11.62 -23.90 30.19
CA GLU A 41 12.84 -24.32 30.88
C GLU A 41 14.02 -23.47 30.41
N ASP A 42 14.86 -23.02 31.34
CA ASP A 42 16.01 -22.12 31.10
C ASP A 42 15.66 -20.75 30.49
N ASP A 43 14.40 -20.32 30.57
CA ASP A 43 13.98 -19.00 30.10
C ASP A 43 13.97 -17.97 31.23
N PRO A 44 14.64 -16.82 31.08
CA PRO A 44 14.62 -15.75 32.07
C PRO A 44 13.29 -14.97 32.08
N VAL A 45 12.28 -15.37 31.31
CA VAL A 45 10.97 -14.71 31.28
C VAL A 45 9.86 -15.75 31.52
N TYR A 46 8.96 -15.46 32.45
CA TYR A 46 7.69 -16.16 32.56
C TYR A 46 6.53 -15.21 32.24
N ARG A 47 5.36 -15.78 31.95
CA ARG A 47 4.16 -15.04 31.57
C ARG A 47 2.98 -15.38 32.45
N ILE A 48 2.13 -14.38 32.66
CA ILE A 48 0.83 -14.52 33.28
C ILE A 48 -0.20 -14.06 32.24
N LEU A 49 -1.15 -14.93 31.90
CA LEU A 49 -2.27 -14.64 31.02
C LEU A 49 -3.55 -14.63 31.84
N ARG A 50 -4.35 -13.57 31.73
CA ARG A 50 -5.66 -13.46 32.37
C ARG A 50 -6.71 -13.07 31.34
N ILE A 51 -7.82 -13.80 31.29
CA ILE A 51 -8.92 -13.52 30.37
C ILE A 51 -10.13 -13.07 31.19
N GLU A 52 -10.66 -11.89 30.89
CA GLU A 52 -11.82 -11.31 31.56
C GLU A 52 -12.83 -10.83 30.52
N GLY A 53 -13.86 -11.64 30.27
CA GLY A 53 -14.84 -11.37 29.22
C GLY A 53 -14.16 -11.26 27.85
N ALA A 54 -14.20 -10.07 27.25
CA ALA A 54 -13.59 -9.79 25.95
C ALA A 54 -12.15 -9.22 26.06
N THR A 55 -11.58 -9.18 27.26
CA THR A 55 -10.25 -8.63 27.52
C THR A 55 -9.25 -9.74 27.82
N LEU A 56 -8.11 -9.71 27.14
CA LEU A 56 -6.94 -10.55 27.42
C LEU A 56 -5.82 -9.66 28.00
N HIS A 57 -5.39 -9.96 29.21
CA HIS A 57 -4.22 -9.36 29.84
C HIS A 57 -3.05 -10.34 29.77
N THR A 58 -1.92 -9.85 29.26
CA THR A 58 -0.66 -10.57 29.22
C THR A 58 0.38 -9.79 29.99
N THR A 59 0.97 -10.42 31.00
CA THR A 59 2.08 -9.85 31.79
C THR A 59 3.31 -10.71 31.56
N SER A 60 4.38 -10.12 31.03
CA SER A 60 5.69 -10.78 30.86
C SER A 60 6.63 -10.30 31.96
N VAL A 61 7.10 -11.22 32.79
CA VAL A 61 7.94 -10.94 33.95
C VAL A 61 9.34 -11.50 33.71
N PRO A 62 10.36 -10.64 33.48
CA PRO A 62 11.75 -11.08 33.36
C PRO A 62 12.41 -11.32 34.72
N THR A 63 13.57 -11.98 34.70
CA THR A 63 14.54 -11.92 35.80
C THR A 63 15.19 -10.53 35.87
N ALA A 64 15.79 -10.20 37.02
CA ALA A 64 16.34 -8.87 37.30
C ALA A 64 17.39 -8.36 36.28
N ALA A 65 18.08 -9.27 35.58
CA ALA A 65 19.11 -8.92 34.59
C ALA A 65 18.61 -8.88 33.14
N ALA A 66 17.35 -9.26 32.89
CA ALA A 66 16.82 -9.46 31.55
C ALA A 66 15.88 -8.32 31.12
N THR A 67 16.04 -7.84 29.88
CA THR A 67 15.08 -6.92 29.23
C THR A 67 14.21 -7.72 28.27
N VAL A 68 12.88 -7.57 28.36
CA VAL A 68 11.91 -8.33 27.56
C VAL A 68 11.62 -7.64 26.22
N ILE A 69 11.57 -8.42 25.15
CA ILE A 69 10.86 -8.08 23.91
C ILE A 69 9.68 -9.04 23.75
N THR A 70 8.49 -8.48 23.57
CA THR A 70 7.28 -9.23 23.27
C THR A 70 6.70 -8.79 21.93
N SER A 71 6.18 -9.73 21.16
CA SER A 71 5.57 -9.48 19.85
C SER A 71 4.35 -10.38 19.71
N PRO A 72 3.15 -9.91 20.11
CA PRO A 72 1.95 -10.71 20.02
C PRO A 72 1.67 -11.01 18.54
N TRP A 73 1.44 -12.27 18.17
CA TRP A 73 1.22 -12.62 16.77
C TRP A 73 -0.28 -12.55 16.42
N ILE A 74 -0.79 -11.32 16.48
CA ILE A 74 -2.09 -10.98 15.90
C ILE A 74 -1.79 -10.37 14.55
N ARG A 75 -2.25 -11.01 13.47
CA ARG A 75 -2.14 -10.48 12.12
C ARG A 75 -3.53 -10.14 11.60
N SER A 76 -3.74 -8.90 11.17
CA SER A 76 -4.86 -8.58 10.28
C SER A 76 -4.34 -8.53 8.84
N ARG A 77 -5.16 -8.95 7.88
CA ARG A 77 -4.83 -8.86 6.44
C ARG A 77 -5.62 -7.76 5.73
N SER A 78 -6.69 -7.27 6.34
CA SER A 78 -7.58 -6.26 5.77
C SER A 78 -8.16 -5.37 6.88
N GLY A 79 -8.74 -4.24 6.49
CA GLY A 79 -9.51 -3.37 7.39
C GLY A 79 -8.80 -2.08 7.79
N HIS A 80 -9.00 -1.64 9.04
CA HIS A 80 -8.60 -0.30 9.50
C HIS A 80 -7.63 -0.40 10.66
N ARG A 81 -6.79 0.62 10.79
CA ARG A 81 -5.91 0.77 11.93
C ARG A 81 -5.87 2.19 12.44
N ALA A 82 -5.82 2.32 13.75
CA ALA A 82 -5.54 3.56 14.43
C ALA A 82 -4.35 3.42 15.38
N VAL A 83 -3.60 4.50 15.50
CA VAL A 83 -2.49 4.66 16.44
C VAL A 83 -2.79 5.88 17.27
N ARG A 84 -2.66 5.75 18.59
CA ARG A 84 -2.80 6.88 19.53
C ARG A 84 -1.43 7.39 19.93
N ARG A 85 -1.28 8.72 19.93
CA ARG A 85 -0.09 9.45 20.38
C ARG A 85 -0.56 10.69 21.11
N ASP A 86 0.00 10.97 22.28
CA ASP A 86 -0.37 12.13 23.11
C ASP A 86 -1.89 12.26 23.34
N GLY A 87 -2.60 11.13 23.42
CA GLY A 87 -4.06 11.07 23.55
C GLY A 87 -4.85 11.20 22.24
N ASP A 88 -4.21 11.61 21.13
CA ASP A 88 -4.83 11.78 19.83
C ASP A 88 -4.73 10.53 18.95
N TRP A 89 -5.87 10.14 18.37
CA TRP A 89 -5.93 9.02 17.43
C TRP A 89 -5.65 9.47 16.02
N THR A 90 -4.79 8.75 15.31
CA THR A 90 -4.69 8.82 13.85
C THR A 90 -5.20 7.52 13.27
N VAL A 91 -6.03 7.56 12.22
CA VAL A 91 -6.70 6.38 11.67
C VAL A 91 -6.50 6.30 10.17
N GLY A 92 -6.19 5.12 9.65
CA GLY A 92 -6.01 4.85 8.23
C GLY A 92 -6.43 3.44 7.83
N PRO A 93 -6.40 3.12 6.53
CA PRO A 93 -6.55 1.75 6.05
C PRO A 93 -5.30 0.95 6.41
N LEU A 94 -5.45 -0.37 6.52
CA LEU A 94 -4.34 -1.29 6.70
C LEU A 94 -3.61 -1.45 5.36
N VAL A 95 -2.64 -0.59 5.07
CA VAL A 95 -1.85 -0.62 3.83
C VAL A 95 -0.37 -0.73 4.18
N TYR A 96 0.27 -1.80 3.70
CA TYR A 96 1.69 -2.09 3.92
C TYR A 96 2.57 -0.88 3.52
N GLY A 97 3.56 -0.51 4.32
CA GLY A 97 4.49 0.60 4.03
C GLY A 97 3.95 2.03 4.16
N VAL A 98 2.63 2.25 4.20
CA VAL A 98 2.02 3.58 4.41
C VAL A 98 1.50 3.79 5.82
N TRP A 99 0.64 2.88 6.29
CA TRP A 99 -0.11 3.10 7.52
C TRP A 99 -0.38 1.83 8.36
N PRO A 100 0.05 1.83 9.64
CA PRO A 100 1.04 2.74 10.21
C PRO A 100 2.37 2.61 9.48
N GLN A 101 3.20 3.64 9.59
CA GLN A 101 4.56 3.62 9.03
C GLN A 101 5.31 2.41 9.59
N GLU A 102 5.81 1.55 8.70
CA GLU A 102 6.35 0.25 9.06
C GLU A 102 7.87 0.25 8.95
N TRP A 103 8.56 -0.08 10.03
CA TRP A 103 10.03 -0.09 10.05
C TRP A 103 10.63 -1.34 9.35
N THR A 104 9.80 -2.34 9.01
CA THR A 104 10.20 -3.46 8.14
C THR A 104 10.07 -3.13 6.65
N ASP A 105 9.39 -2.03 6.30
CA ASP A 105 9.57 -1.41 5.00
C ASP A 105 10.91 -0.68 5.04
N PHE A 106 11.96 -1.28 4.46
CA PHE A 106 13.32 -0.75 4.40
C PHE A 106 13.39 0.70 3.87
N GLU A 107 12.32 1.19 3.24
CA GLU A 107 12.22 2.52 2.66
C GLU A 107 11.42 3.52 3.53
N ALA A 108 10.58 3.05 4.45
CA ALA A 108 9.78 3.94 5.30
C ALA A 108 10.56 4.37 6.55
N ALA A 109 10.84 5.67 6.66
CA ALA A 109 11.33 6.25 7.91
C ALA A 109 10.17 6.38 8.91
N PHE A 110 10.34 5.82 10.12
CA PHE A 110 9.45 6.04 11.25
C PHE A 110 9.92 7.27 12.04
N PRO A 111 9.08 8.27 12.33
CA PRO A 111 9.37 9.28 13.33
C PRO A 111 9.29 8.64 14.71
N GLU A 112 10.30 8.87 15.54
CA GLU A 112 10.52 8.25 16.86
C GLU A 112 9.45 8.55 17.93
N ASP A 113 8.31 9.13 17.55
CA ASP A 113 7.26 9.57 18.48
C ASP A 113 6.65 8.38 19.24
N GLU A 114 6.49 8.57 20.55
CA GLU A 114 5.97 7.58 21.48
C GLU A 114 4.49 7.27 21.17
N VAL A 115 4.17 5.98 21.08
CA VAL A 115 2.82 5.47 20.90
C VAL A 115 2.35 4.88 22.21
N ASP A 116 1.08 5.08 22.57
CA ASP A 116 0.51 4.58 23.83
C ASP A 116 -0.67 3.61 23.64
N ALA A 117 -1.26 3.58 22.44
CA ALA A 117 -2.28 2.58 22.08
C ALA A 117 -2.34 2.31 20.57
N VAL A 118 -2.78 1.10 20.22
CA VAL A 118 -3.13 0.72 18.83
C VAL A 118 -4.53 0.14 18.80
N TRP A 119 -5.31 0.53 17.82
CA TRP A 119 -6.58 -0.10 17.50
C TRP A 119 -6.54 -0.68 16.08
N TRP A 120 -7.10 -1.85 15.86
CA TRP A 120 -7.30 -2.39 14.51
C TRP A 120 -8.64 -3.10 14.39
N SER A 121 -9.15 -3.18 13.16
CA SER A 121 -10.39 -3.87 12.87
C SER A 121 -10.36 -4.50 11.50
N ASP A 122 -10.92 -5.70 11.37
CA ASP A 122 -11.16 -6.41 10.10
C ASP A 122 -12.52 -6.02 9.47
N GLY A 123 -13.25 -5.07 10.08
CA GLY A 123 -14.60 -4.67 9.69
C GLY A 123 -15.73 -5.42 10.42
N VAL A 124 -15.42 -6.51 11.12
CA VAL A 124 -16.37 -7.28 11.93
C VAL A 124 -16.06 -7.15 13.41
N HIS A 125 -14.79 -7.27 13.79
CA HIS A 125 -14.28 -7.14 15.14
C HIS A 125 -13.28 -5.99 15.23
N GLY A 126 -13.25 -5.31 16.37
CA GLY A 126 -12.21 -4.35 16.72
C GLY A 126 -11.34 -4.91 17.84
N VAL A 127 -10.04 -4.68 17.78
CA VAL A 127 -9.12 -4.98 18.87
C VAL A 127 -8.39 -3.70 19.25
N MET A 128 -8.46 -3.35 20.53
CA MET A 128 -7.67 -2.29 21.15
C MET A 128 -6.51 -2.92 21.90
N SER A 129 -5.32 -2.35 21.78
CA SER A 129 -4.12 -2.72 22.50
C SER A 129 -3.56 -1.54 23.26
N VAL A 130 -3.33 -1.75 24.54
CA VAL A 130 -2.62 -0.82 25.44
C VAL A 130 -1.57 -1.60 26.21
N TRP A 131 -0.50 -0.94 26.61
CA TRP A 131 0.63 -1.57 27.29
C TRP A 131 1.17 -0.69 28.42
N GLY A 132 2.03 -1.27 29.25
CA GLY A 132 2.73 -0.56 30.32
C GLY A 132 4.08 -1.21 30.61
N GLY A 133 5.04 -0.41 31.09
CA GLY A 133 6.43 -0.84 31.36
C GLY A 133 7.23 -1.14 30.09
N ALA A 134 6.81 -0.59 28.94
CA ALA A 134 7.44 -0.85 27.66
C ALA A 134 7.29 0.31 26.68
N GLY A 135 8.33 0.54 25.89
CA GLY A 135 8.23 1.27 24.62
C GLY A 135 7.59 0.38 23.56
N ALA A 136 6.78 0.96 22.68
CA ALA A 136 6.07 0.23 21.65
C ALA A 136 6.44 0.66 20.25
N ARG A 137 6.56 -0.37 19.40
CA ARG A 137 6.82 -0.26 17.98
C ARG A 137 5.60 -0.79 17.22
N PRO A 138 4.74 0.08 16.66
CA PRO A 138 3.61 -0.36 15.85
C PRO A 138 4.10 -0.96 14.52
N GLU A 139 3.62 -2.15 14.18
CA GLU A 139 4.00 -2.88 12.93
C GLU A 139 2.79 -3.04 12.02
N ALA A 140 2.78 -2.57 10.77
CA ALA A 140 1.56 -2.36 9.96
C ALA A 140 0.50 -3.47 10.02
N MET A 141 0.93 -4.72 9.92
CA MET A 141 0.05 -5.89 9.87
C MET A 141 -0.12 -6.61 11.20
N MET A 142 0.57 -6.17 12.25
CA MET A 142 0.69 -6.89 13.52
C MET A 142 0.38 -6.03 14.75
N ALA A 143 0.10 -6.72 15.87
CA ALA A 143 0.17 -6.08 17.18
C ALA A 143 1.55 -5.43 17.38
N PRO A 144 1.65 -4.33 18.16
CA PRO A 144 2.92 -3.67 18.38
C PRO A 144 3.94 -4.63 19.01
N GLN A 145 5.18 -4.51 18.57
CA GLN A 145 6.30 -5.07 19.32
C GLN A 145 6.52 -4.18 20.55
N LEU A 146 6.60 -4.78 21.73
CA LEU A 146 6.87 -4.06 22.97
C LEU A 146 8.25 -4.45 23.48
N GLN A 147 9.01 -3.46 23.90
CA GLN A 147 10.33 -3.61 24.50
C GLN A 147 10.30 -3.01 25.91
N GLY A 148 10.69 -3.79 26.91
CA GLY A 148 10.79 -3.33 28.30
C GLY A 148 11.69 -2.10 28.43
N THR A 149 11.30 -1.17 29.29
CA THR A 149 12.02 0.10 29.50
C THR A 149 13.35 -0.08 30.26
N GLY A 150 13.55 -1.22 30.90
CA GLY A 150 14.81 -1.61 31.52
C GLY A 150 14.89 -3.09 31.93
N PRO A 151 16.05 -3.55 32.42
CA PRO A 151 16.22 -4.91 32.96
C PRO A 151 15.33 -5.16 34.17
N GLY A 152 14.73 -6.36 34.25
CA GLY A 152 13.87 -6.75 35.37
C GLY A 152 12.47 -6.13 35.34
N GLU A 153 12.20 -5.21 34.41
CA GLU A 153 10.91 -4.53 34.34
C GLU A 153 9.83 -5.40 33.68
N THR A 154 8.66 -5.40 34.30
CA THR A 154 7.52 -6.16 33.81
C THR A 154 6.84 -5.44 32.66
N VAL A 155 6.61 -6.17 31.56
CA VAL A 155 5.87 -5.65 30.40
C VAL A 155 4.44 -6.17 30.46
N THR A 156 3.47 -5.25 30.44
CA THR A 156 2.05 -5.58 30.38
C THR A 156 1.46 -5.24 29.01
N LEU A 157 0.57 -6.09 28.52
CA LEU A 157 -0.24 -5.86 27.32
C LEU A 157 -1.69 -6.21 27.66
N THR A 158 -2.59 -5.28 27.39
CA THR A 158 -4.03 -5.51 27.48
C THR A 158 -4.63 -5.40 26.09
N LEU A 159 -5.31 -6.48 25.68
CA LEU A 159 -6.03 -6.59 24.43
C LEU A 159 -7.52 -6.60 24.72
N THR A 160 -8.25 -5.58 24.29
CA THR A 160 -9.71 -5.56 24.38
C THR A 160 -10.28 -5.90 23.02
N VAL A 161 -10.92 -7.07 22.91
CA VAL A 161 -11.65 -7.48 21.71
C VAL A 161 -13.07 -6.94 21.83
N SER A 162 -13.61 -6.52 20.71
CA SER A 162 -14.91 -5.88 20.68
C SER A 162 -15.67 -6.28 19.41
N GLY A 163 -16.99 -6.38 19.55
CA GLY A 163 -17.89 -6.62 18.42
C GLY A 163 -18.01 -5.39 17.51
N PRO A 164 -18.90 -5.44 16.51
CA PRO A 164 -19.06 -4.37 15.51
C PRO A 164 -19.51 -3.03 16.08
N GLU A 165 -20.04 -3.00 17.31
CA GLU A 165 -20.53 -1.80 17.99
C GLU A 165 -19.45 -0.98 18.70
N PHE A 166 -18.19 -1.43 18.71
CA PHE A 166 -17.12 -0.66 19.35
C PHE A 166 -16.87 0.64 18.58
N PRO A 167 -16.82 1.79 19.28
CA PRO A 167 -16.60 3.06 18.61
C PRO A 167 -15.20 3.06 17.99
N ARG A 168 -15.17 3.06 16.66
CA ARG A 168 -13.96 3.36 15.90
C ARG A 168 -13.37 4.67 16.44
N PRO A 169 -12.08 4.71 16.80
CA PRO A 169 -11.46 5.95 17.23
C PRO A 169 -11.66 7.04 16.18
N VAL A 170 -12.02 8.24 16.63
CA VAL A 170 -12.17 9.40 15.73
C VAL A 170 -10.79 10.00 15.52
N ALA A 171 -10.41 10.25 14.27
CA ALA A 171 -9.13 10.86 13.97
C ALA A 171 -9.03 12.27 14.60
N GLY A 172 -8.04 12.48 15.46
CA GLY A 172 -7.62 13.80 15.96
C GLY A 172 -6.91 14.60 14.87
N THR A 173 -6.82 15.92 15.07
CA THR A 173 -6.13 16.85 14.17
C THR A 173 -4.61 16.86 14.43
N ALA A 174 -3.93 15.72 14.30
CA ALA A 174 -2.47 15.70 14.39
C ALA A 174 -1.84 16.33 13.13
N ALA A 175 -0.92 17.29 13.33
CA ALA A 175 -0.38 18.16 12.30
C ALA A 175 0.84 17.60 11.52
N SER A 176 1.43 16.49 11.95
CA SER A 176 2.81 16.12 11.54
C SER A 176 3.00 14.78 10.82
N LEU A 177 1.96 13.98 10.59
CA LEU A 177 2.10 12.67 9.93
C LEU A 177 1.29 12.60 8.64
N LYS A 178 1.75 11.78 7.69
CA LYS A 178 1.07 11.41 6.42
C LYS A 178 -0.43 11.26 6.69
N ARG A 179 -1.18 12.34 6.49
CA ARG A 179 -2.50 12.45 7.09
C ARG A 179 -3.43 11.61 6.24
N VAL A 180 -3.69 10.38 6.68
CA VAL A 180 -4.64 9.50 5.99
C VAL A 180 -6.06 9.82 6.45
N ILE A 181 -6.76 10.70 5.72
CA ILE A 181 -8.11 11.12 6.13
C ILE A 181 -9.15 10.34 5.33
N SER A 182 -10.09 9.72 6.04
CA SER A 182 -11.32 9.22 5.41
C SER A 182 -12.17 10.40 4.95
N VAL A 183 -12.44 10.47 3.65
CA VAL A 183 -13.29 11.53 3.09
C VAL A 183 -14.75 11.10 3.20
N ARG A 184 -15.57 11.88 3.95
CA ARG A 184 -17.02 11.61 4.03
C ARG A 184 -17.62 11.68 2.62
N ARG A 185 -18.19 10.57 2.17
CA ARG A 185 -19.01 10.48 0.95
C ARG A 185 -20.18 11.46 1.09
N ARG A 186 -20.19 12.56 0.34
CA ARG A 186 -21.43 13.35 0.17
C ARG A 186 -22.36 12.55 -0.73
N LEU A 187 -23.08 11.59 -0.16
CA LEU A 187 -24.30 11.03 -0.75
C LEU A 187 -25.42 12.08 -0.56
N GLY A 188 -25.30 13.21 -1.26
CA GLY A 188 -26.20 14.34 -1.13
C GLY A 188 -26.60 14.82 -2.52
N GLY A 189 -27.50 14.06 -3.14
CA GLY A 189 -28.11 14.40 -4.42
C GLY A 189 -28.50 13.12 -5.16
N THR A 190 -29.80 12.87 -5.25
CA THR A 190 -30.39 12.02 -6.29
C THR A 190 -29.98 12.60 -7.65
N ARG A 191 -28.82 12.16 -8.16
CA ARG A 191 -28.42 12.49 -9.52
C ARG A 191 -29.19 11.57 -10.44
N SER A 192 -30.06 12.16 -11.26
CA SER A 192 -30.50 11.52 -12.50
C SER A 192 -29.26 11.00 -13.23
N PRO A 193 -29.32 9.78 -13.81
CA PRO A 193 -28.24 9.31 -14.67
C PRO A 193 -27.96 10.40 -15.70
N LEU A 194 -26.71 10.87 -15.75
CA LEU A 194 -26.25 11.72 -16.84
C LEU A 194 -26.65 10.99 -18.14
N PRO A 195 -27.32 11.65 -19.10
CA PRO A 195 -27.59 11.01 -20.37
C PRO A 195 -26.25 10.56 -20.93
N VAL A 196 -26.12 9.25 -21.12
CA VAL A 196 -25.00 8.64 -21.83
C VAL A 196 -25.15 9.11 -23.26
N ALA A 197 -24.61 10.30 -23.56
CA ALA A 197 -24.38 10.70 -24.93
C ALA A 197 -23.56 9.57 -25.56
N ALA A 198 -23.97 9.13 -26.75
CA ALA A 198 -23.21 8.14 -27.51
C ALA A 198 -21.74 8.53 -27.46
N ALA A 199 -20.89 7.63 -26.96
CA ALA A 199 -19.46 7.90 -26.85
C ALA A 199 -18.99 8.37 -28.24
N PRO A 200 -18.34 9.55 -28.35
CA PRO A 200 -17.76 9.96 -29.61
C PRO A 200 -16.88 8.83 -30.12
N ALA A 201 -16.87 8.62 -31.44
CA ALA A 201 -16.05 7.58 -32.05
C ALA A 201 -14.61 7.74 -31.56
N ALA A 202 -13.97 6.62 -31.15
CA ALA A 202 -12.60 6.64 -30.65
C ALA A 202 -11.69 7.39 -31.62
N PRO A 203 -10.81 8.29 -31.14
CA PRO A 203 -9.92 9.06 -32.00
C PRO A 203 -9.08 8.12 -32.86
N ARG A 204 -8.97 8.41 -34.17
CA ARG A 204 -8.06 7.65 -35.03
C ARG A 204 -6.62 7.93 -34.63
N VAL A 205 -5.86 6.87 -34.37
CA VAL A 205 -4.43 6.96 -34.07
C VAL A 205 -3.66 7.22 -35.36
N THR A 206 -2.84 8.27 -35.35
CA THR A 206 -1.84 8.54 -36.38
C THR A 206 -0.49 8.06 -35.90
N VAL A 207 0.22 7.30 -36.74
CA VAL A 207 1.55 6.75 -36.42
C VAL A 207 2.56 7.41 -37.33
N LYS A 208 3.61 7.99 -36.75
CA LYS A 208 4.77 8.52 -37.47
C LYS A 208 6.05 7.93 -36.92
N GLU A 209 6.77 7.21 -37.75
CA GLU A 209 8.10 6.72 -37.43
C GLU A 209 9.13 7.84 -37.57
N ALA A 210 9.97 7.98 -36.55
CA ALA A 210 11.18 8.79 -36.56
C ALA A 210 12.36 7.87 -36.20
N THR A 211 13.59 8.27 -36.50
CA THR A 211 14.77 7.43 -36.26
C THR A 211 14.83 6.95 -34.80
N GLY A 212 14.55 5.66 -34.57
CA GLY A 212 14.54 5.03 -33.26
C GLY A 212 13.35 5.39 -32.35
N ARG A 213 12.31 6.08 -32.85
CA ARG A 213 11.15 6.51 -32.06
C ARG A 213 9.85 6.42 -32.85
N ILE A 214 8.74 6.26 -32.15
CA ILE A 214 7.39 6.26 -32.72
C ILE A 214 6.59 7.39 -32.08
N LEU A 215 6.02 8.26 -32.91
CA LEU A 215 5.12 9.32 -32.48
C LEU A 215 3.69 8.87 -32.76
N LEU A 216 2.86 8.81 -31.73
CA LEU A 216 1.42 8.54 -31.85
C LEU A 216 0.64 9.80 -31.54
N GLY A 217 -0.23 10.21 -32.46
CA GLY A 217 -1.18 11.31 -32.28
C GLY A 217 -2.61 10.80 -32.29
N ALA A 218 -3.42 11.16 -31.30
CA ALA A 218 -4.81 10.75 -31.18
C ALA A 218 -5.66 11.88 -30.58
N GLY A 219 -6.35 12.65 -31.40
CA GLY A 219 -7.10 13.82 -30.93
C GLY A 219 -6.20 14.78 -30.14
N SER A 220 -6.56 15.03 -28.87
CA SER A 220 -5.79 15.87 -27.94
C SER A 220 -4.54 15.20 -27.35
N HIS A 221 -4.29 13.92 -27.65
CA HIS A 221 -3.19 13.13 -27.11
C HIS A 221 -1.96 13.15 -28.02
N ALA A 222 -0.79 13.34 -27.41
CA ALA A 222 0.51 13.22 -28.05
C ALA A 222 1.39 12.25 -27.25
N LEU A 223 1.80 11.15 -27.88
CA LEU A 223 2.64 10.11 -27.29
C LEU A 223 3.93 9.97 -28.08
N GLU A 224 5.03 9.73 -27.36
CA GLU A 224 6.34 9.42 -27.93
C GLU A 224 6.86 8.13 -27.31
N LEU A 225 7.24 7.15 -28.14
CA LEU A 225 7.59 5.81 -27.72
C LEU A 225 8.98 5.42 -28.25
N ALA A 226 9.72 4.67 -27.44
CA ALA A 226 10.83 3.83 -27.87
C ALA A 226 10.32 2.38 -27.93
N PRO A 227 10.20 1.75 -29.11
CA PRO A 227 9.53 0.45 -29.27
C PRO A 227 10.06 -0.66 -28.37
N GLU A 228 11.38 -0.65 -28.11
CA GLU A 228 12.09 -1.66 -27.31
C GLU A 228 12.21 -1.32 -25.82
N ALA A 229 11.69 -0.17 -25.38
CA ALA A 229 11.81 0.27 -23.99
C ALA A 229 10.47 0.66 -23.37
N GLY A 230 9.66 1.46 -24.08
CA GLY A 230 8.37 1.93 -23.58
C GLY A 230 7.99 3.32 -24.07
N LEU A 231 6.96 3.87 -23.42
CA LEU A 231 6.46 5.23 -23.65
C LEU A 231 7.42 6.25 -23.03
N ILE A 232 8.11 7.04 -23.84
CA ILE A 232 9.00 8.13 -23.40
C ILE A 232 8.20 9.26 -22.76
N ARG A 233 7.08 9.64 -23.39
CA ARG A 233 6.26 10.78 -22.95
C ARG A 233 4.82 10.60 -23.37
N TRP A 234 3.90 11.03 -22.51
CA TRP A 234 2.51 11.29 -22.90
C TRP A 234 2.08 12.67 -22.41
N ALA A 235 1.53 13.46 -23.35
CA ALA A 235 0.86 14.71 -23.07
C ALA A 235 -0.58 14.71 -23.60
N HIS A 236 -1.45 15.46 -22.94
CA HIS A 236 -2.83 15.72 -23.36
C HIS A 236 -3.07 17.23 -23.34
N ARG A 237 -3.47 17.83 -24.47
CA ARG A 237 -3.61 19.30 -24.64
C ARG A 237 -2.38 20.04 -24.11
N ASP A 238 -1.21 19.62 -24.59
CA ASP A 238 0.13 20.11 -24.19
C ASP A 238 0.49 19.97 -22.70
N THR A 239 -0.39 19.34 -21.91
CA THR A 239 -0.14 19.08 -20.50
C THR A 239 0.59 17.75 -20.34
N PRO A 240 1.79 17.71 -19.73
CA PRO A 240 2.46 16.45 -19.45
C PRO A 240 1.63 15.61 -18.48
N ILE A 241 1.36 14.36 -18.86
CA ILE A 241 0.67 13.37 -18.02
C ILE A 241 1.70 12.40 -17.43
N LEU A 242 2.53 11.81 -18.31
CA LEU A 242 3.65 10.95 -17.95
C LEU A 242 4.94 11.54 -18.50
N THR A 243 5.96 11.62 -17.66
CA THR A 243 7.26 12.26 -17.97
C THR A 243 8.41 11.34 -17.62
N SER A 244 9.50 11.43 -18.38
CA SER A 244 10.69 10.59 -18.18
C SER A 244 12.00 11.35 -18.39
N PRO A 245 13.13 10.79 -17.90
CA PRO A 245 14.47 11.34 -18.13
C PRO A 245 15.08 10.98 -19.49
N TYR A 246 14.36 10.26 -20.37
CA TYR A 246 14.90 9.72 -21.62
C TYR A 246 15.70 10.75 -22.44
N PRO A 247 16.88 10.40 -22.99
CA PRO A 247 17.49 9.07 -23.00
C PRO A 247 18.31 8.73 -21.74
N ALA A 248 18.42 9.64 -20.77
CA ALA A 248 19.08 9.38 -19.51
C ALA A 248 18.24 8.43 -18.63
N SER A 249 18.84 7.89 -17.57
CA SER A 249 18.16 7.09 -16.56
C SER A 249 17.98 7.87 -15.26
N ALA A 250 16.88 7.59 -14.56
CA ALA A 250 16.64 8.02 -13.18
C ALA A 250 16.42 6.80 -12.29
N PRO A 251 16.81 6.87 -11.00
CA PRO A 251 16.57 5.79 -10.07
C PRO A 251 15.06 5.63 -9.78
N LEU A 252 14.55 4.40 -9.89
CA LEU A 252 13.26 3.98 -9.35
C LEU A 252 13.37 3.49 -7.90
N GLY A 253 14.59 3.11 -7.50
CA GLY A 253 14.94 2.60 -6.18
C GLY A 253 16.44 2.30 -6.10
N PRO A 254 16.93 1.68 -5.02
CA PRO A 254 18.36 1.42 -4.80
C PRO A 254 19.03 0.57 -5.90
N LEU A 255 18.27 -0.29 -6.59
CA LEU A 255 18.79 -1.25 -7.57
C LEU A 255 18.07 -1.20 -8.93
N VAL A 256 17.10 -0.30 -9.08
CA VAL A 256 16.20 -0.28 -10.25
C VAL A 256 16.20 1.13 -10.82
N SER A 257 16.22 1.25 -12.13
CA SER A 257 16.19 2.53 -12.84
C SER A 257 15.19 2.50 -14.00
N HIS A 258 14.82 3.68 -14.48
CA HIS A 258 14.01 3.82 -15.67
C HIS A 258 14.53 4.95 -16.54
N ARG A 259 14.31 4.83 -17.85
CA ARG A 259 14.53 5.89 -18.84
C ARG A 259 13.21 6.38 -19.40
N VAL A 260 12.21 5.52 -19.51
CA VAL A 260 10.88 5.82 -20.08
C VAL A 260 9.82 6.15 -19.01
N ALA A 261 8.72 6.74 -19.44
CA ALA A 261 7.63 7.21 -18.57
C ALA A 261 6.56 6.14 -18.29
N ALA A 262 6.42 5.16 -19.19
CA ALA A 262 5.68 3.94 -18.92
C ALA A 262 6.27 2.76 -19.69
N TRP A 263 6.22 1.58 -19.10
CA TRP A 263 6.65 0.33 -19.73
C TRP A 263 5.83 -0.81 -19.17
N CYS A 264 5.76 -1.91 -19.92
CA CYS A 264 5.09 -3.13 -19.47
C CYS A 264 6.14 -4.21 -19.31
N ALA A 265 6.07 -5.02 -18.26
CA ALA A 265 7.01 -6.13 -18.04
C ALA A 265 6.31 -7.34 -17.42
N SER A 266 6.91 -8.51 -17.62
CA SER A 266 6.61 -9.69 -16.81
C SER A 266 7.27 -9.54 -15.44
N THR A 267 6.56 -9.87 -14.38
CA THR A 267 7.06 -9.82 -13.00
C THR A 267 6.89 -11.18 -12.37
N ARG A 268 7.80 -11.55 -11.45
CA ARG A 268 7.58 -12.74 -10.61
C ARG A 268 6.21 -12.66 -9.95
N ARG A 269 5.61 -13.82 -9.73
CA ARG A 269 4.32 -13.88 -9.05
C ARG A 269 4.43 -13.24 -7.67
N ARG A 270 3.54 -12.30 -7.37
CA ARG A 270 3.56 -11.56 -6.10
C ARG A 270 3.29 -12.42 -4.85
N ASP A 271 2.77 -13.64 -5.03
CA ASP A 271 2.57 -14.63 -3.97
C ASP A 271 3.78 -15.53 -3.74
N HIS A 272 4.92 -15.25 -4.37
CA HIS A 272 6.18 -15.92 -4.08
C HIS A 272 6.63 -15.58 -2.64
N ASP A 273 6.79 -16.63 -1.81
CA ASP A 273 7.00 -16.52 -0.35
C ASP A 273 8.16 -15.60 0.07
N ASP A 274 9.20 -15.52 -0.77
CA ASP A 274 10.42 -14.76 -0.46
C ASP A 274 10.51 -13.36 -1.11
N GLN A 275 9.69 -13.06 -2.13
CA GLN A 275 9.94 -11.91 -3.02
C GLN A 275 8.83 -10.86 -3.02
N GLY A 276 7.56 -11.25 -2.85
CA GLY A 276 6.45 -10.31 -2.99
C GLY A 276 6.41 -9.65 -4.37
N PHE A 277 5.89 -8.41 -4.46
CA PHE A 277 5.95 -7.61 -5.68
C PHE A 277 7.30 -6.90 -5.83
N GLU A 278 7.94 -7.07 -6.99
CA GLU A 278 9.21 -6.43 -7.35
C GLU A 278 9.02 -5.34 -8.40
N TRP A 279 9.72 -4.21 -8.23
CA TRP A 279 9.78 -3.15 -9.23
C TRP A 279 10.80 -3.54 -10.30
N VAL A 280 10.37 -3.59 -11.56
CA VAL A 280 11.20 -4.04 -12.70
C VAL A 280 11.62 -2.83 -13.54
N ASP A 281 12.88 -2.81 -14.00
CA ASP A 281 13.40 -1.75 -14.86
C ASP A 281 12.81 -1.79 -16.28
N ASP A 282 13.07 -0.73 -17.06
CA ASP A 282 12.63 -0.65 -18.46
C ASP A 282 13.52 -1.42 -19.44
N THR A 283 14.57 -2.10 -18.97
CA THR A 283 15.42 -2.98 -19.81
C THR A 283 14.82 -4.37 -19.98
N HIS A 284 13.92 -4.75 -19.07
CA HIS A 284 13.10 -5.97 -19.16
C HIS A 284 11.70 -5.69 -19.74
N ALA A 285 11.52 -4.55 -20.41
CA ALA A 285 10.24 -4.18 -21.00
C ALA A 285 9.83 -5.18 -22.11
N LEU A 286 8.54 -5.51 -22.12
CA LEU A 286 7.91 -6.21 -23.23
C LEU A 286 7.88 -5.28 -24.45
N PRO A 287 8.03 -5.84 -25.67
CA PRO A 287 8.00 -5.03 -26.89
C PRO A 287 6.61 -4.43 -27.11
N TRP A 288 6.59 -3.24 -27.70
CA TRP A 288 5.33 -2.62 -28.14
C TRP A 288 4.78 -3.36 -29.36
N ALA A 289 3.55 -3.87 -29.26
CA ALA A 289 2.92 -4.74 -30.27
C ALA A 289 2.15 -3.98 -31.36
N GLY A 290 2.21 -2.64 -31.39
CA GLY A 290 1.43 -1.82 -32.31
C GLY A 290 -0.03 -1.62 -31.87
N ALA A 291 -0.83 -0.92 -32.68
CA ALA A 291 -2.23 -0.65 -32.37
C ALA A 291 -3.16 -1.88 -32.57
N GLU A 292 -2.77 -2.82 -33.42
CA GLU A 292 -3.55 -4.02 -33.74
C GLU A 292 -3.15 -5.26 -32.91
N GLY A 293 -2.26 -5.08 -31.92
CA GLY A 293 -1.40 -6.12 -31.33
C GLY A 293 -2.04 -7.51 -31.15
N ILE A 294 -1.49 -8.50 -31.87
CA ILE A 294 -1.77 -9.93 -31.71
C ILE A 294 -0.55 -10.59 -31.05
N GLY A 295 -0.72 -11.22 -29.90
CA GLY A 295 0.32 -12.00 -29.21
C GLY A 295 0.91 -11.33 -27.96
N THR A 296 2.14 -11.70 -27.62
CA THR A 296 2.89 -11.18 -26.46
C THR A 296 3.36 -9.75 -26.73
N GLY A 297 3.20 -8.86 -25.75
CA GLY A 297 3.60 -7.47 -25.84
C GLY A 297 2.60 -6.54 -25.17
N TRP A 298 2.71 -5.26 -25.46
CA TRP A 298 1.77 -4.26 -24.96
C TRP A 298 1.32 -3.29 -26.03
N THR A 299 0.13 -2.71 -25.82
CA THR A 299 -0.50 -1.76 -26.73
C THR A 299 -1.02 -0.57 -25.94
N VAL A 300 -1.20 0.56 -26.62
CA VAL A 300 -1.78 1.78 -26.06
C VAL A 300 -2.71 2.42 -27.09
N GLU A 301 -3.94 2.71 -26.70
CA GLU A 301 -4.98 3.24 -27.58
C GLU A 301 -5.85 4.30 -26.89
N PRO A 302 -6.34 5.31 -27.60
CA PRO A 302 -7.30 6.27 -27.06
C PRO A 302 -8.69 5.64 -26.96
N ILE A 303 -9.34 5.76 -25.80
CA ILE A 303 -10.73 5.32 -25.63
C ILE A 303 -11.69 6.48 -25.84
N ASP A 304 -11.29 7.67 -25.38
CA ASP A 304 -12.01 8.92 -25.53
C ASP A 304 -11.02 10.10 -25.61
N GLU A 305 -11.51 11.34 -25.54
CA GLU A 305 -10.70 12.56 -25.59
C GLU A 305 -9.68 12.71 -24.45
N SER A 306 -9.84 11.96 -23.36
CA SER A 306 -9.12 12.11 -22.10
C SER A 306 -8.47 10.83 -21.57
N THR A 307 -8.86 9.67 -22.10
CA THR A 307 -8.50 8.34 -21.58
C THR A 307 -7.62 7.58 -22.56
N MET A 308 -6.47 7.13 -22.09
CA MET A 308 -5.63 6.15 -22.77
C MET A 308 -5.77 4.79 -22.11
N ARG A 309 -6.02 3.75 -22.90
CA ARG A 309 -6.03 2.36 -22.46
C ARG A 309 -4.70 1.71 -22.75
N PHE A 310 -4.13 1.11 -21.73
CA PHE A 310 -2.95 0.26 -21.82
C PHE A 310 -3.40 -1.18 -21.71
N SER A 311 -2.93 -2.03 -22.62
CA SER A 311 -3.17 -3.47 -22.56
C SER A 311 -1.86 -4.22 -22.67
N VAL A 312 -1.63 -5.19 -21.79
CA VAL A 312 -0.45 -6.05 -21.82
C VAL A 312 -0.85 -7.52 -21.79
N THR A 313 -0.18 -8.31 -22.60
CA THR A 313 -0.27 -9.77 -22.62
C THR A 313 1.13 -10.35 -22.57
N ALA A 314 1.40 -11.27 -21.65
CA ALA A 314 2.68 -11.96 -21.56
C ALA A 314 2.53 -13.49 -21.55
N THR A 315 3.65 -14.18 -21.68
CA THR A 315 3.74 -15.65 -21.61
C THR A 315 3.33 -16.19 -20.24
N GLN A 316 2.87 -17.45 -20.20
CA GLN A 316 2.39 -18.09 -18.98
C GLN A 316 3.49 -18.23 -17.91
N GLY A 317 3.11 -18.08 -16.64
CA GLY A 317 3.96 -18.40 -15.47
C GLY A 317 4.22 -17.22 -14.55
N ASP A 318 4.36 -16.02 -15.11
CA ASP A 318 4.69 -14.77 -14.41
C ASP A 318 3.52 -13.78 -14.44
N ASP A 319 3.40 -12.96 -13.39
CA ASP A 319 2.45 -11.84 -13.36
C ASP A 319 2.87 -10.79 -14.42
N VAL A 320 1.95 -9.89 -14.76
CA VAL A 320 2.21 -8.81 -15.72
C VAL A 320 1.97 -7.46 -15.07
N ALA A 321 2.81 -6.49 -15.38
CA ALA A 321 2.70 -5.16 -14.82
C ALA A 321 2.79 -4.06 -15.89
N ILE A 322 2.01 -3.01 -15.68
CA ILE A 322 2.11 -1.71 -16.38
C ILE A 322 2.71 -0.73 -15.38
N PHE A 323 3.94 -0.30 -15.62
CA PHE A 323 4.63 0.70 -14.81
C PHE A 323 4.45 2.09 -15.43
N ALA A 324 4.29 3.11 -14.60
CA ALA A 324 4.14 4.49 -15.03
C ALA A 324 4.79 5.48 -14.04
N THR A 325 5.28 6.60 -14.58
CA THR A 325 5.84 7.72 -13.81
C THR A 325 5.04 9.01 -14.09
N PRO A 326 3.91 9.21 -13.38
CA PRO A 326 3.08 10.39 -13.57
C PRO A 326 3.80 11.68 -13.18
N ALA A 327 3.52 12.76 -13.91
CA ALA A 327 4.05 14.10 -13.66
C ALA A 327 3.37 14.76 -12.45
N VAL A 328 3.43 14.11 -11.29
CA VAL A 328 2.73 14.54 -10.07
C VAL A 328 3.26 15.85 -9.53
N ARG A 329 2.36 16.66 -8.96
CA ARG A 329 2.74 17.87 -8.25
C ARG A 329 3.36 17.52 -6.90
N ALA A 330 4.60 17.94 -6.68
CA ALA A 330 5.19 17.94 -5.33
C ALA A 330 4.37 18.85 -4.41
N GLY A 331 4.21 18.50 -3.13
CA GLY A 331 3.36 19.28 -2.23
C GLY A 331 1.97 18.69 -1.98
N VAL A 332 1.49 17.78 -2.84
CA VAL A 332 0.05 17.49 -2.92
C VAL A 332 -0.30 16.09 -2.40
N PRO A 333 -1.38 15.93 -1.61
CA PRO A 333 -1.85 14.62 -1.18
C PRO A 333 -2.23 13.71 -2.36
N VAL A 334 -2.00 12.42 -2.18
CA VAL A 334 -2.48 11.39 -3.12
C VAL A 334 -3.84 10.88 -2.64
N VAL A 335 -4.85 10.79 -3.52
CA VAL A 335 -6.14 10.19 -3.15
C VAL A 335 -6.19 8.77 -3.65
N VAL A 336 -6.58 7.85 -2.78
CA VAL A 336 -6.63 6.41 -3.08
C VAL A 336 -7.96 5.82 -2.65
N GLN A 337 -8.35 4.76 -3.35
CA GLN A 337 -9.45 3.89 -2.95
C GLN A 337 -8.89 2.58 -2.40
N VAL A 338 -9.33 2.20 -1.20
CA VAL A 338 -8.99 0.92 -0.56
C VAL A 338 -10.24 0.35 0.06
N ASP A 339 -10.59 -0.89 -0.29
CA ASP A 339 -11.79 -1.59 0.16
C ASP A 339 -13.06 -0.74 -0.07
N GLY A 340 -13.14 -0.08 -1.23
CA GLY A 340 -14.27 0.76 -1.62
C GLY A 340 -14.36 2.11 -0.87
N LYS A 341 -13.39 2.46 -0.02
CA LYS A 341 -13.33 3.72 0.73
C LYS A 341 -12.26 4.65 0.20
N LEU A 342 -12.55 5.94 0.23
CA LEU A 342 -11.60 6.98 -0.17
C LEU A 342 -10.74 7.46 0.99
N TRP A 343 -9.45 7.57 0.70
CA TRP A 343 -8.43 8.01 1.63
C TRP A 343 -7.54 9.03 0.92
N ARG A 344 -7.26 10.15 1.59
CA ARG A 344 -6.20 11.06 1.16
C ARG A 344 -4.95 10.72 1.93
N ILE A 345 -3.83 10.45 1.27
CA ILE A 345 -2.51 10.24 1.88
C ILE A 345 -1.78 11.58 1.83
N GLY A 346 -1.67 12.25 2.99
CA GLY A 346 -0.92 13.50 3.10
C GLY A 346 0.57 13.35 2.79
N GLU A 347 1.20 14.43 2.32
CA GLU A 347 2.63 14.48 2.07
C GLU A 347 3.42 14.60 3.38
N SER A 348 4.55 13.90 3.49
CA SER A 348 5.46 14.04 4.63
C SER A 348 6.94 14.14 4.21
N GLY A 349 7.22 14.30 2.90
CA GLY A 349 8.58 14.23 2.35
C GLY A 349 9.27 12.85 2.43
N LEU A 350 8.66 11.87 3.09
CA LEU A 350 9.22 10.53 3.30
C LEU A 350 8.83 9.58 2.16
N ARG A 351 9.68 8.60 1.91
CA ARG A 351 9.38 7.47 1.02
C ARG A 351 8.24 6.61 1.60
N TRP A 352 7.49 5.96 0.73
CA TRP A 352 6.49 4.94 1.08
C TRP A 352 6.04 4.14 -0.13
N ARG A 353 5.45 2.97 0.15
CA ARG A 353 4.80 2.13 -0.84
C ARG A 353 3.38 1.79 -0.38
N ALA A 354 2.46 1.58 -1.30
CA ALA A 354 1.07 1.23 -1.03
C ALA A 354 0.53 0.25 -2.06
N TRP A 355 -0.40 -0.63 -1.68
CA TRP A 355 -1.36 -1.24 -2.61
C TRP A 355 -2.71 -0.57 -2.40
N VAL A 356 -3.36 -0.21 -3.51
CA VAL A 356 -4.70 0.39 -3.56
C VAL A 356 -5.52 -0.21 -4.70
N ASP A 357 -6.84 0.00 -4.67
CA ASP A 357 -7.75 -0.42 -5.74
C ASP A 357 -7.62 0.53 -6.94
N GLN A 358 -7.60 1.84 -6.65
CA GLN A 358 -7.52 2.93 -7.62
C GLN A 358 -6.82 4.15 -6.99
N ALA A 359 -6.27 5.02 -7.83
CA ALA A 359 -5.59 6.24 -7.38
C ALA A 359 -5.96 7.45 -8.24
N ALA A 360 -6.05 8.61 -7.60
CA ALA A 360 -6.15 9.91 -8.24
C ALA A 360 -4.97 10.78 -7.80
N LEU A 361 -4.26 11.31 -8.80
CA LEU A 361 -3.00 12.03 -8.62
C LEU A 361 -3.14 13.44 -9.18
N GLU A 362 -2.82 14.47 -8.41
CA GLU A 362 -2.71 15.82 -8.97
C GLU A 362 -1.40 15.96 -9.75
N LEU A 363 -1.50 16.40 -10.99
CA LEU A 363 -0.39 16.66 -11.88
C LEU A 363 0.20 18.05 -11.62
N ALA A 364 1.45 18.27 -12.00
CA ALA A 364 2.15 19.56 -11.84
C ALA A 364 1.40 20.75 -12.46
N SER A 365 0.55 20.49 -13.45
CA SER A 365 -0.33 21.47 -14.11
C SER A 365 -1.58 21.85 -13.30
N GLY A 366 -1.88 21.18 -12.19
CA GLY A 366 -3.13 21.31 -11.43
C GLY A 366 -4.29 20.43 -11.96
N LYS A 367 -4.10 19.77 -13.10
CA LYS A 367 -4.99 18.69 -13.57
C LYS A 367 -4.82 17.43 -12.73
N ALA A 368 -5.61 16.39 -13.00
CA ALA A 368 -5.48 15.12 -12.32
C ALA A 368 -5.33 13.94 -13.27
N LEU A 369 -4.68 12.89 -12.81
CA LEU A 369 -4.63 11.58 -13.45
C LEU A 369 -5.40 10.59 -12.57
N LEU A 370 -6.43 9.98 -13.14
CA LEU A 370 -7.11 8.83 -12.57
C LEU A 370 -6.49 7.54 -13.11
N ILE A 371 -6.20 6.61 -12.22
CA ILE A 371 -5.63 5.30 -12.54
C ILE A 371 -6.63 4.24 -12.08
N ALA A 372 -7.21 3.53 -13.05
CA ALA A 372 -8.23 2.52 -12.81
C ALA A 372 -7.92 1.24 -13.61
N PRO A 373 -7.69 0.11 -12.93
CA PRO A 373 -7.78 -1.21 -13.54
C PRO A 373 -9.14 -1.41 -14.21
N VAL A 374 -9.14 -1.98 -15.42
CA VAL A 374 -10.37 -2.27 -16.17
C VAL A 374 -10.62 -3.77 -16.23
N ALA A 375 -9.57 -4.54 -16.56
CA ALA A 375 -9.65 -5.98 -16.70
C ALA A 375 -8.32 -6.65 -16.31
N GLY A 376 -8.42 -7.87 -15.83
CA GLY A 376 -7.30 -8.66 -15.33
C GLY A 376 -7.72 -9.48 -14.12
N ALA A 377 -7.15 -10.66 -13.96
CA ALA A 377 -7.41 -11.47 -12.77
C ALA A 377 -6.63 -10.89 -11.59
N GLU A 378 -7.34 -10.64 -10.47
CA GLU A 378 -6.78 -10.11 -9.24
C GLU A 378 -5.92 -8.84 -9.45
N THR A 379 -6.44 -7.85 -10.20
CA THR A 379 -5.65 -6.65 -10.49
C THR A 379 -5.45 -5.78 -9.26
N GLU A 380 -4.23 -5.29 -9.06
CA GLU A 380 -3.84 -4.41 -7.94
C GLU A 380 -3.07 -3.19 -8.46
N VAL A 381 -3.20 -2.04 -7.79
CA VAL A 381 -2.41 -0.84 -8.07
C VAL A 381 -1.40 -0.63 -6.95
N PHE A 382 -0.12 -0.74 -7.27
CA PHE A 382 0.98 -0.40 -6.37
C PHE A 382 1.43 1.03 -6.62
N LEU A 383 1.57 1.79 -5.53
CA LEU A 383 2.12 3.14 -5.53
C LEU A 383 3.44 3.12 -4.78
N ARG A 384 4.43 3.87 -5.27
CA ARG A 384 5.70 4.08 -4.57
C ARG A 384 6.11 5.55 -4.66
N LYS A 385 6.18 6.21 -3.52
CA LYS A 385 6.65 7.59 -3.40
C LYS A 385 8.15 7.58 -3.13
N GLU A 386 8.89 8.24 -4.01
CA GLU A 386 10.30 8.56 -3.86
C GLU A 386 10.47 10.08 -3.64
N PRO A 387 11.65 10.56 -3.20
CA PRO A 387 11.90 12.01 -3.12
C PRO A 387 11.73 12.69 -4.48
N THR A 388 12.05 11.99 -5.56
CA THR A 388 12.04 12.48 -6.95
C THR A 388 10.67 12.44 -7.63
N GLY A 389 9.70 11.70 -7.09
CA GLY A 389 8.40 11.54 -7.75
C GLY A 389 7.50 10.46 -7.15
N LEU A 390 6.45 10.10 -7.88
CA LEU A 390 5.58 8.98 -7.58
C LEU A 390 5.65 7.98 -8.74
N LEU A 391 5.78 6.71 -8.40
CA LEU A 391 5.77 5.58 -9.32
C LEU A 391 4.49 4.80 -9.11
N VAL A 392 3.96 4.27 -10.21
CA VAL A 392 2.75 3.45 -10.20
C VAL A 392 3.04 2.15 -10.96
N ALA A 393 2.58 1.03 -10.41
CA ALA A 393 2.54 -0.25 -11.10
C ALA A 393 1.14 -0.82 -11.00
N ILE A 394 0.55 -1.19 -12.13
CA ILE A 394 -0.74 -1.89 -12.20
C ILE A 394 -0.42 -3.33 -12.53
N VAL A 395 -0.79 -4.27 -11.66
CA VAL A 395 -0.32 -5.66 -11.72
C VAL A 395 -1.50 -6.60 -11.86
N GLY A 396 -1.43 -7.52 -12.83
CA GLY A 396 -2.42 -8.56 -13.06
C GLY A 396 -1.79 -9.95 -13.02
N ARG A 397 -2.61 -10.97 -12.70
CA ARG A 397 -2.14 -12.35 -12.63
C ARG A 397 -1.72 -12.93 -13.98
N ALA A 398 -0.71 -13.79 -13.91
CA ALA A 398 -0.24 -14.62 -15.01
C ALA A 398 -1.38 -15.28 -15.81
N GLY A 399 -1.23 -15.34 -17.13
CA GLY A 399 -2.19 -16.02 -18.02
C GLY A 399 -3.48 -15.24 -18.30
N SER A 400 -3.60 -14.00 -17.80
CA SER A 400 -4.69 -13.08 -18.15
C SER A 400 -4.15 -11.82 -18.83
N ARG A 401 -4.91 -11.28 -19.79
CA ARG A 401 -4.64 -9.95 -20.35
C ARG A 401 -4.93 -8.92 -19.27
N LEU A 402 -3.94 -8.08 -18.95
CA LEU A 402 -4.13 -6.94 -18.07
C LEU A 402 -4.49 -5.70 -18.90
N VAL A 403 -5.53 -4.99 -18.47
CA VAL A 403 -6.02 -3.76 -19.08
C VAL A 403 -6.20 -2.69 -18.02
N ALA A 404 -5.64 -1.51 -18.27
CA ALA A 404 -5.78 -0.35 -17.40
C ALA A 404 -6.09 0.92 -18.18
N ASP A 405 -6.99 1.72 -17.63
CA ASP A 405 -7.32 3.04 -18.17
C ASP A 405 -6.63 4.13 -17.33
N LEU A 406 -5.95 5.02 -18.02
CA LEU A 406 -5.34 6.22 -17.47
C LEU A 406 -6.10 7.43 -18.03
N THR A 407 -6.82 8.14 -17.17
CA THR A 407 -7.70 9.25 -17.57
C THR A 407 -7.19 10.59 -17.06
N ALA A 408 -6.96 11.53 -17.97
CA ALA A 408 -6.62 12.91 -17.64
C ALA A 408 -7.89 13.72 -17.34
N LEU A 409 -7.97 14.32 -16.16
CA LEU A 409 -9.12 15.09 -15.69
C LEU A 409 -8.71 16.54 -15.42
N GLU A 410 -9.66 17.46 -15.51
CA GLU A 410 -9.36 18.90 -15.41
C GLU A 410 -9.03 19.35 -13.97
N SER A 411 -9.32 18.52 -12.96
CA SER A 411 -8.98 18.83 -11.56
C SER A 411 -8.95 17.59 -10.65
N SER A 412 -8.26 17.71 -9.51
CA SER A 412 -8.25 16.70 -8.44
C SER A 412 -9.65 16.43 -7.89
N ALA A 413 -10.50 17.46 -7.76
CA ALA A 413 -11.89 17.29 -7.32
C ALA A 413 -12.71 16.37 -8.25
N GLN A 414 -12.52 16.47 -9.58
CA GLN A 414 -13.17 15.56 -10.52
C GLN A 414 -12.65 14.12 -10.39
N ALA A 415 -11.35 13.96 -10.20
CA ALA A 415 -10.75 12.64 -10.01
C ALA A 415 -11.22 11.96 -8.73
N GLU A 416 -11.33 12.71 -7.62
CA GLU A 416 -11.91 12.19 -6.37
C GLU A 416 -13.37 11.76 -6.53
N LEU A 417 -14.16 12.52 -7.29
CA LEU A 417 -15.56 12.16 -7.59
C LEU A 417 -15.65 10.89 -8.44
N ALA A 418 -14.73 10.72 -9.40
CA ALA A 418 -14.65 9.52 -10.23
C ALA A 418 -14.30 8.28 -9.40
N LEU A 419 -13.31 8.37 -8.51
CA LEU A 419 -12.97 7.30 -7.56
C LEU A 419 -14.14 6.91 -6.64
N GLY A 420 -14.97 7.89 -6.26
CA GLY A 420 -16.11 7.68 -5.35
C GLY A 420 -17.38 7.12 -6.00
N SER A 421 -17.40 7.00 -7.33
CA SER A 421 -18.57 6.52 -8.08
C SER A 421 -18.58 4.99 -8.12
N PRO A 422 -19.66 4.32 -7.67
CA PRO A 422 -19.79 2.87 -7.80
C PRO A 422 -20.01 2.55 -9.28
N GLY A 423 -18.93 2.37 -10.03
CA GLY A 423 -18.98 2.31 -11.49
C GLY A 423 -17.78 1.65 -12.14
N GLY A 424 -17.03 0.83 -11.40
CA GLY A 424 -15.95 -0.01 -11.94
C GLY A 424 -16.41 -1.38 -12.44
N ALA A 425 -17.72 -1.67 -12.45
CA ALA A 425 -18.30 -2.77 -13.22
C ALA A 425 -18.85 -2.20 -14.53
N ARG A 426 -17.96 -1.91 -15.47
CA ARG A 426 -18.34 -1.82 -16.89
C ARG A 426 -17.90 -3.15 -17.49
N GLY A 427 -18.88 -3.99 -17.80
CA GLY A 427 -18.70 -5.36 -18.27
C GLY A 427 -18.09 -5.48 -19.65
#